data_AF-A0AAJ1WCX3-F1
#
_entry.id   AF-A0AAJ1WCX3-F1
#
_cell.length_a   1.000
_cell.length_b   1.000
_cell.length_c   1.000
_cell.angle_alpha   90.00
_cell.angle_beta   90.00
_cell.angle_gamma   90.00
#
_symmetry.space_group_name_H-M   'P 1'
#
loop_
_entity.id
_entity.type
_entity.pdbx_description
1 polymer ?
#
loop_
_entity_poly.entity_id
_entity_poly.type
_entity_poly.pdbx_seq_one_letter_code
_entity_poly.pdbx_strand_id
1 'polypeptide(L)'
;MSLYQPEPVEISTRMRPGEWTEESLAELVSTYRMRIEEMGAPAAEVATDIERNDDGSVQVIVSWTKPAIAGEEGSVPGGQPL
;
A
#
# COMPACT_ATOMS: atom_id res chain seq x y z
N MET A 1 -25.99 10.53 1.69
CA MET A 1 -24.91 10.76 0.70
C MET A 1 -23.79 9.80 1.06
N SER A 2 -23.54 8.79 0.22
CA SER A 2 -22.42 7.86 0.44
C SER A 2 -21.14 8.58 0.02
N LEU A 3 -20.23 8.78 0.96
CA LEU A 3 -18.88 9.25 0.65
C LEU A 3 -18.23 8.19 -0.25
N TYR A 4 -17.69 8.61 -1.39
CA TYR A 4 -16.87 7.73 -2.21
C TYR A 4 -15.60 7.41 -1.41
N GLN A 5 -15.53 6.19 -0.87
CA GLN A 5 -14.30 5.70 -0.26
C GLN A 5 -13.44 5.13 -1.38
N PRO A 6 -12.26 5.69 -1.64
CA PRO A 6 -11.34 5.14 -2.63
C PRO A 6 -10.96 3.70 -2.25
N GLU A 7 -10.77 2.85 -3.26
CA GLU A 7 -10.31 1.47 -3.03
C GLU A 7 -8.95 1.51 -2.31
N PRO A 8 -8.77 0.74 -1.22
CA PRO A 8 -7.52 0.69 -0.49
C PRO A 8 -6.43 0.13 -1.40
N VAL A 9 -5.26 0.77 -1.40
CA VAL A 9 -4.12 0.29 -2.18
C VAL A 9 -3.36 -0.70 -1.33
N GLU A 10 -3.15 -1.91 -1.85
CA GLU A 10 -2.42 -2.97 -1.17
C GLU A 10 -1.38 -3.58 -2.10
N ILE A 11 -0.15 -3.72 -1.59
CA ILE A 11 0.92 -4.48 -2.21
C ILE A 11 1.24 -5.63 -1.27
N SER A 12 0.94 -6.86 -1.69
CA SER A 12 1.25 -8.07 -0.94
C SER A 12 2.20 -8.96 -1.73
N THR A 13 3.18 -9.54 -1.04
CA THR A 13 4.13 -10.49 -1.64
C THR A 13 4.44 -11.59 -0.66
N ARG A 14 4.26 -12.82 -1.14
CA ARG A 14 4.56 -14.04 -0.40
C ARG A 14 5.89 -14.62 -0.87
N MET A 15 6.77 -14.88 0.07
CA MET A 15 8.10 -15.46 -0.14
C MET A 15 8.19 -16.83 0.52
N ARG A 16 8.80 -17.82 -0.16
CA ARG A 16 9.02 -19.15 0.40
C ARG A 16 10.21 -19.16 1.36
N PRO A 17 10.29 -20.14 2.28
CA PRO A 17 11.49 -20.33 3.10
C PRO A 17 12.74 -20.41 2.22
N GLY A 18 13.74 -19.58 2.53
CA GLY A 18 15.00 -19.47 1.78
C GLY A 18 15.00 -18.44 0.64
N GLU A 19 13.85 -17.89 0.25
CA GLU A 19 13.76 -16.77 -0.71
C GLU A 19 13.86 -15.39 -0.05
N TRP A 20 13.82 -15.35 1.28
CA TRP A 20 13.84 -14.12 2.06
C TRP A 20 14.89 -14.19 3.16
N THR A 21 15.45 -13.03 3.48
CA THR A 21 16.30 -12.78 4.66
C THR A 21 15.78 -11.55 5.38
N GLU A 22 16.22 -11.29 6.61
CA GLU A 22 15.81 -10.07 7.33
C GLU A 22 16.20 -8.80 6.57
N GLU A 23 17.34 -8.81 5.89
CA GLU A 23 17.83 -7.72 5.03
C GLU A 23 16.90 -7.52 3.83
N SER A 24 16.63 -8.58 3.05
CA SER A 24 15.75 -8.48 1.88
C SER A 24 14.31 -8.15 2.25
N LEU A 25 13.82 -8.60 3.41
CA LEU A 25 12.50 -8.19 3.91
C LEU A 25 12.46 -6.70 4.22
N ALA A 26 13.47 -6.15 4.90
CA ALA A 26 13.54 -4.73 5.20
C ALA A 26 13.61 -3.88 3.91
N GLU A 27 14.39 -4.31 2.93
CA GLU A 27 14.47 -3.66 1.61
C GLU A 27 13.13 -3.74 0.85
N LEU A 28 12.45 -4.88 0.91
CA LEU A 28 11.15 -5.08 0.25
C LEU A 28 10.07 -4.19 0.86
N VAL A 29 9.98 -4.16 2.20
CA VAL A 29 9.08 -3.29 2.95
C VAL A 29 9.35 -1.83 2.60
N SER A 30 10.62 -1.41 2.63
CA SER A 30 10.99 -0.04 2.30
C SER A 30 10.63 0.31 0.85
N THR A 31 10.80 -0.63 -0.08
CA THR A 31 10.43 -0.43 -1.49
C THR A 31 8.93 -0.27 -1.66
N TYR A 32 8.12 -1.15 -1.07
CA TYR A 32 6.66 -1.09 -1.18
C TYR A 32 6.08 0.13 -0.48
N ARG A 33 6.61 0.48 0.67
CA ARG A 33 6.26 1.72 1.36
C ARG A 33 6.56 2.93 0.48
N MET A 34 7.76 3.00 -0.10
CA MET A 34 8.13 4.08 -1.01
C MET A 34 7.19 4.15 -2.21
N ARG A 35 6.82 3.01 -2.82
CA ARG A 35 5.82 2.98 -3.92
C ARG A 35 4.48 3.56 -3.50
N ILE A 36 4.02 3.23 -2.30
CA ILE A 36 2.76 3.73 -1.76
C ILE A 36 2.86 5.21 -1.41
N GLU A 37 3.98 5.66 -0.88
CA GLU A 37 4.30 7.08 -0.65
C GLU A 37 4.37 7.87 -1.98
N GLU A 38 4.94 7.29 -3.05
CA GLU A 38 4.95 7.86 -4.41
C GLU A 38 3.52 8.07 -4.97
N MET A 39 2.55 7.24 -4.54
CA MET A 39 1.13 7.40 -4.90
C MET A 39 0.41 8.49 -4.08
N GLY A 40 1.11 9.14 -3.15
CA GLY A 40 0.59 10.21 -2.31
C GLY A 40 0.15 9.78 -0.92
N ALA A 41 0.48 8.55 -0.50
CA ALA A 41 0.26 8.11 0.87
C ALA A 41 1.22 8.82 1.82
N PRO A 42 0.73 9.46 2.89
CA PRO A 42 1.63 9.91 3.93
C PRO A 42 2.14 8.70 4.72
N ALA A 43 3.42 8.74 5.09
CA ALA A 43 4.12 7.75 5.92
C ALA A 43 3.31 7.25 7.14
N ALA A 44 2.50 8.11 7.75
CA ALA A 44 1.70 7.80 8.92
C ALA A 44 0.42 6.97 8.61
N GLU A 45 -0.04 6.97 7.36
CA GLU A 45 -1.21 6.22 6.90
C GLU A 45 -0.84 4.91 6.17
N VAL A 46 0.45 4.65 5.97
CA VAL A 46 0.92 3.38 5.40
C VAL A 46 1.01 2.33 6.50
N ALA A 47 0.18 1.31 6.40
CA ALA A 47 0.25 0.13 7.25
C ALA A 47 1.19 -0.90 6.62
N THR A 48 2.06 -1.50 7.44
CA THR A 48 2.93 -2.61 7.05
C THR A 48 2.65 -3.77 7.99
N ASP A 49 2.29 -4.91 7.42
CA ASP A 49 2.10 -6.16 8.10
C ASP A 49 3.05 -7.22 7.52
N ILE A 50 3.61 -8.06 8.41
CA ILE A 50 4.54 -9.12 8.03
C ILE A 50 4.08 -10.40 8.70
N GLU A 51 3.39 -11.23 7.93
CA GLU A 51 2.93 -12.53 8.37
C GLU A 51 4.03 -13.56 8.19
N ARG A 52 4.55 -14.09 9.30
CA ARG A 52 5.50 -15.19 9.31
C ARG A 52 4.75 -16.50 9.58
N ASN A 53 4.77 -17.41 8.62
CA ASN A 53 4.09 -18.69 8.70
C ASN A 53 4.99 -19.75 9.36
N ASP A 54 4.38 -20.74 10.00
CA ASP A 54 5.08 -21.84 10.68
C ASP A 54 5.89 -22.74 9.71
N ASP A 55 5.48 -22.76 8.43
CA ASP A 55 6.19 -23.39 7.31
C ASP A 55 7.49 -22.65 6.90
N GLY A 56 7.80 -21.51 7.54
CA GLY A 56 8.96 -20.68 7.23
C GLY A 56 8.76 -19.74 6.03
N SER A 57 7.56 -19.69 5.46
CA SER A 57 7.19 -18.68 4.46
C SER A 57 6.83 -17.36 5.12
N VAL A 58 7.18 -16.26 4.47
CA VAL A 58 6.85 -14.91 4.96
C VAL A 58 6.03 -14.19 3.91
N GLN A 59 4.99 -13.51 4.36
CA GLN A 59 4.18 -12.64 3.54
C GLN A 59 4.33 -11.21 4.05
N VAL A 60 4.73 -10.31 3.16
CA VAL A 60 4.78 -8.87 3.44
C VAL A 60 3.56 -8.25 2.79
N ILE A 61 2.83 -7.46 3.56
CA ILE A 61 1.63 -6.75 3.14
C ILE A 61 1.86 -5.29 3.50
N VAL A 62 1.86 -4.42 2.49
CA VAL A 62 1.89 -2.97 2.72
C VAL A 62 0.61 -2.40 2.13
N SER A 63 -0.19 -1.76 2.97
CA SER A 63 -1.49 -1.23 2.59
C SER A 63 -1.62 0.24 2.98
N TRP A 64 -2.35 0.97 2.16
CA TRP A 64 -2.75 2.34 2.44
C TRP A 64 -4.23 2.48 2.15
N THR A 65 -4.98 2.73 3.22
CA THR A 65 -6.39 3.10 3.08
C THR A 65 -6.45 4.59 2.89
N LYS A 66 -6.62 5.03 1.64
CA LYS A 66 -6.76 6.45 1.34
C LYS A 66 -8.00 6.99 2.09
N PRO A 67 -7.88 8.09 2.84
CA PRO A 67 -9.02 8.65 3.56
C PRO A 67 -10.14 8.93 2.56
N ALA A 68 -11.38 8.62 2.97
CA ALA A 68 -12.54 8.95 2.17
C ALA A 68 -12.45 10.44 1.83
N ILE A 69 -12.41 10.76 0.54
CA ILE A 69 -12.50 12.15 0.11
C ILE A 69 -13.90 12.58 0.53
N ALA A 70 -14.00 13.30 1.66
CA ALA A 70 -15.21 14.00 2.01
C ALA A 70 -15.50 14.91 0.83
N GLY A 71 -16.51 14.58 0.04
CA GLY A 71 -16.73 15.18 -1.27
C GLY A 71 -16.80 16.69 -1.19
N GLU A 72 -15.70 17.37 -1.54
CA GLU A 72 -15.79 18.65 -2.18
C GLU A 72 -15.91 18.33 -3.67
N GLU A 73 -17.15 18.43 -4.16
CA GLU A 73 -17.46 18.42 -5.57
C GLU A 73 -16.69 19.56 -6.24
N GLY A 74 -15.51 19.24 -6.81
CA GLY A 74 -14.76 20.20 -7.60
C GLY A 74 -13.26 20.12 -7.40
N SER A 75 -12.62 19.20 -8.08
CA SER A 75 -11.51 19.52 -8.99
C SER A 75 -10.90 18.23 -9.50
N VAL A 76 -11.32 17.81 -10.69
CA VAL A 76 -10.50 16.93 -11.54
C VAL A 76 -9.75 17.86 -12.50
N PRO A 77 -8.44 18.15 -12.31
CA PRO A 77 -7.66 18.77 -13.36
C PRO A 77 -7.05 17.65 -14.21
N GLY A 78 -7.73 17.26 -15.28
CA GLY A 78 -7.11 16.40 -16.30
C GLY A 78 -8.09 15.53 -17.08
N GLY A 79 -8.71 16.07 -18.11
CA GLY A 79 -9.54 15.30 -19.03
C GLY A 79 -10.26 16.13 -20.08
N GLN A 80 -9.51 17.01 -20.75
CA GLN A 80 -9.73 17.69 -22.04
C GLN A 80 -11.14 17.63 -22.70
N PRO A 81 -11.79 18.77 -22.99
CA PRO A 81 -12.94 18.81 -23.88
C PRO A 81 -12.52 18.81 -25.36
N LEU A 82 -13.48 18.41 -26.20
CA LEU A 82 -13.56 18.39 -27.68
C LEU A 82 -13.28 17.03 -28.35
#